data_AF-A0A8K0KGS1-F1
#
_entry.id   AF-A0A8K0KGS1-F1
#
_cell.length_a   1.000
_cell.length_b   1.000
_cell.length_c   1.000
_cell.angle_alpha   90.00
_cell.angle_beta   90.00
_cell.angle_gamma   90.00
#
_symmetry.space_group_name_H-M   'P 1'
#
loop_
_entity.id
_entity.type
_entity.pdbx_description
1 polymer ?
#
loop_
_entity_poly.entity_id
_entity_poly.type
_entity_poly.pdbx_seq_one_letter_code
_entity_poly.pdbx_strand_id
1 'polypeptide(L)'
;MTSMLPFTPPIVKRLLGWKKGEGEDKWSEKAVKSLVKKLKKTGGLDELEKAITTQDSNTKCITIPSLRPSALERRGLPGPPPDGTHANR
;
A
#
# COMPACT_ATOMS: atom_id res chain seq x y z
N MET A 1 29.13 -27.00 7.93
CA MET A 1 28.90 -25.63 7.43
C MET A 1 27.40 -25.41 7.29
N THR A 2 26.74 -24.95 8.36
CA THR A 2 25.28 -24.83 8.41
C THR A 2 24.82 -23.47 7.91
N SER A 3 24.35 -23.48 6.66
CA SER A 3 23.28 -22.65 6.09
C SER A 3 23.05 -21.28 6.73
N MET A 4 23.62 -20.24 6.13
CA MET A 4 23.18 -18.87 6.38
C MET A 4 21.73 -18.76 5.92
N LEU A 5 20.80 -18.69 6.88
CA LEU A 5 19.39 -18.45 6.61
C LEU A 5 19.26 -17.18 5.74
N PRO A 6 18.34 -17.15 4.76
CA PRO A 6 18.14 -15.97 3.94
C PRO A 6 17.60 -14.85 4.83
N PHE A 7 18.50 -13.95 5.25
CA PHE A 7 18.19 -12.79 6.09
C PHE A 7 17.36 -11.73 5.34
N THR A 8 17.03 -12.00 4.08
CA THR A 8 16.01 -11.30 3.31
C THR A 8 14.73 -12.13 3.33
N PRO A 9 13.67 -11.67 4.00
CA PRO A 9 12.41 -12.40 3.99
C PRO A 9 11.95 -12.54 2.53
N PRO A 10 11.54 -13.74 2.08
CA PRO A 10 11.31 -14.06 0.66
C PRO A 10 10.33 -13.10 -0.01
N ILE A 11 9.42 -12.52 0.77
CA ILE A 11 8.50 -11.46 0.36
C ILE A 11 9.20 -10.24 -0.26
N VAL A 12 10.36 -9.80 0.25
CA VAL A 12 11.08 -8.62 -0.29
C VAL A 12 11.59 -8.92 -1.70
N LYS A 13 12.15 -10.11 -1.89
CA LYS A 13 12.64 -10.56 -3.21
C LYS A 13 11.48 -10.75 -4.19
N ARG A 14 10.35 -11.30 -3.74
CA ARG A 14 9.13 -11.42 -4.55
C ARG A 14 8.60 -10.05 -4.96
N LEU A 15 8.43 -9.11 -4.02
CA LEU A 15 7.95 -7.75 -4.29
C LEU A 15 8.86 -6.98 -5.26
N LEU A 16 10.17 -7.14 -5.15
CA LEU A 16 11.12 -6.57 -6.12
C LEU A 16 11.01 -7.20 -7.50
N GLY A 17 10.64 -8.49 -7.60
CA GLY A 17 10.38 -9.16 -8.88
C GLY A 17 9.13 -8.64 -9.62
N TRP A 18 8.18 -8.02 -8.89
CA TRP A 18 6.99 -7.37 -9.48
C TRP A 18 7.23 -5.92 -9.91
N LYS A 19 8.39 -5.35 -9.59
CA LYS A 19 8.77 -3.99 -9.99
C LYS A 19 8.82 -3.91 -11.52
N LYS A 20 7.93 -3.10 -12.10
CA LYS A 20 7.91 -2.82 -13.55
C LYS A 20 8.87 -1.68 -13.86
N GLY A 21 10.14 -2.00 -14.15
CA GLY A 21 11.14 -1.04 -14.65
C GLY A 21 12.55 -1.19 -14.07
N GLU A 22 13.56 -0.81 -14.85
CA GLU A 22 15.00 -0.95 -14.56
C GLU A 22 15.57 0.23 -13.74
N GLY A 23 14.80 0.80 -12.81
CA GLY A 23 15.22 1.98 -12.04
C GLY A 23 15.75 1.66 -10.64
N GLU A 24 17.04 1.89 -10.37
CA GLU A 24 17.74 1.82 -9.07
C GLU A 24 17.19 0.82 -8.02
N ASP A 25 17.72 -0.40 -8.03
CA ASP A 25 17.42 -1.43 -7.03
C ASP A 25 17.83 -1.03 -5.61
N LYS A 26 18.79 -0.11 -5.46
CA LYS A 26 19.26 0.42 -4.17
C LYS A 26 18.15 1.12 -3.37
N TRP A 27 17.35 1.97 -4.02
CA TRP A 27 16.26 2.67 -3.33
C TRP A 27 15.03 1.76 -3.18
N SER A 28 14.76 0.97 -4.22
CA SER A 28 13.64 0.02 -4.26
C SER A 28 13.72 -0.99 -3.10
N GLU A 29 14.88 -1.60 -2.85
CA GLU A 29 15.05 -2.55 -1.76
C GLU A 29 14.83 -1.89 -0.39
N LYS A 30 15.32 -0.66 -0.20
CA LYS A 30 15.17 0.08 1.07
C LYS A 30 13.71 0.44 1.36
N ALA A 31 12.96 0.83 0.33
CA ALA A 31 11.53 1.12 0.42
C ALA A 31 10.73 -0.16 0.74
N VAL A 32 10.96 -1.24 -0.01
CA VAL A 32 10.28 -2.53 0.19
C VAL A 32 10.59 -3.11 1.58
N LYS A 33 11.85 -3.07 2.02
CA LYS A 33 12.26 -3.59 3.34
C LYS A 33 11.60 -2.82 4.48
N SER A 34 11.49 -1.49 4.36
CA SER A 34 10.80 -0.65 5.34
C SER A 34 9.30 -0.93 5.37
N LEU A 35 8.68 -1.09 4.19
CA LEU A 35 7.27 -1.44 4.06
C LEU A 35 6.95 -2.79 4.71
N VAL A 36 7.68 -3.85 4.33
CA VAL A 36 7.51 -5.21 4.89
C VAL A 36 7.69 -5.21 6.40
N LYS A 37 8.69 -4.49 6.93
CA LYS A 37 8.91 -4.35 8.38
C LYS A 37 7.72 -3.70 9.09
N LYS A 38 7.05 -2.74 8.44
CA LYS A 38 5.90 -2.04 9.01
C LYS A 38 4.63 -2.88 8.93
N LEU A 39 4.41 -3.58 7.81
CA LEU A 39 3.27 -4.48 7.63
C LEU A 39 3.33 -5.72 8.50
N LYS A 40 4.54 -6.22 8.79
CA LYS A 40 4.72 -7.31 9.75
C LYS A 40 4.30 -6.93 11.17
N LYS A 41 4.36 -5.64 11.53
CA LYS A 41 3.88 -5.14 12.84
C LYS A 41 2.36 -4.94 12.86
N THR A 42 1.74 -4.58 11.75
CA THR A 42 0.30 -4.31 11.67
C THR A 42 -0.53 -5.52 11.23
N GLY A 43 0.13 -6.59 10.75
CA GLY A 43 -0.55 -7.78 10.23
C GLY A 43 -1.01 -7.65 8.77
N GLY A 44 -0.65 -6.59 8.05
CA GLY A 44 -1.08 -6.34 6.66
C GLY A 44 -0.21 -6.97 5.57
N LEU A 45 0.72 -7.86 5.93
CA LEU A 45 1.68 -8.45 4.98
C LEU A 45 1.01 -9.50 4.07
N ASP A 46 0.11 -10.31 4.62
CA ASP A 46 -0.60 -11.35 3.87
C ASP A 46 -1.44 -10.78 2.72
N GLU A 47 -2.24 -9.74 3.02
CA GLU A 47 -3.01 -9.03 2.00
C GLU A 47 -2.12 -8.34 0.96
N LEU A 48 -0.94 -7.83 1.34
CA LEU A 48 0.03 -7.30 0.36
C LEU A 48 0.50 -8.39 -0.60
N GLU A 49 0.86 -9.57 -0.09
CA GLU A 49 1.32 -10.67 -0.93
C GLU A 49 0.22 -11.11 -1.90
N LYS A 50 -1.01 -11.23 -1.38
CA LYS A 50 -2.18 -11.60 -2.15
C LYS A 50 -2.52 -10.57 -3.23
N ALA A 51 -2.51 -9.28 -2.90
CA ALA A 51 -2.81 -8.19 -3.85
C ALA A 51 -1.83 -8.19 -5.03
N ILE A 52 -0.54 -8.34 -4.73
CA ILE A 52 0.51 -8.33 -5.75
C ILE A 52 0.45 -9.62 -6.60
N THR A 53 0.24 -10.78 -5.98
CA THR A 53 0.23 -12.08 -6.70
C THR A 53 -1.03 -12.27 -7.53
N THR A 54 -2.19 -11.84 -7.01
CA THR A 54 -3.48 -12.00 -7.70
C THR A 54 -3.70 -10.88 -8.72
N GLN A 55 -2.97 -9.76 -8.63
CA GLN A 55 -3.21 -8.52 -9.38
C GLN A 55 -4.69 -8.11 -9.36
N ASP A 56 -5.37 -8.38 -8.25
CA ASP A 56 -6.80 -8.18 -8.09
C ASP A 56 -7.06 -6.86 -7.36
N SER A 57 -8.01 -6.07 -7.88
CA SER A 57 -8.32 -4.75 -7.32
C SER A 57 -9.24 -4.80 -6.09
N ASN A 58 -9.78 -5.98 -5.74
CA ASN A 58 -10.70 -6.19 -4.63
C ASN A 58 -9.99 -6.55 -3.31
N THR A 59 -8.66 -6.47 -3.25
CA THR A 59 -7.93 -6.72 -1.99
C THR A 59 -8.19 -5.63 -0.95
N LYS A 60 -8.13 -5.98 0.34
CA LYS A 60 -8.36 -5.03 1.41
C LYS A 60 -7.28 -3.95 1.43
N CYS A 61 -7.67 -2.76 1.87
CA CYS A 61 -6.75 -1.65 2.08
C CYS A 61 -5.65 -2.03 3.07
N ILE A 62 -4.40 -1.88 2.63
CA ILE A 62 -3.22 -2.12 3.46
C ILE A 62 -2.89 -0.83 4.21
N THR A 63 -3.39 -0.71 5.44
CA THR A 63 -3.19 0.50 6.25
C THR A 63 -1.79 0.52 6.86
N ILE A 64 -0.96 1.46 6.41
CA ILE A 64 0.33 1.75 7.03
C ILE A 64 0.09 2.90 8.02
N PRO A 65 0.26 2.71 9.34
CA PRO A 65 0.09 3.78 10.30
C PRO A 65 1.06 4.92 9.96
N SER A 66 0.47 6.03 9.53
CA SER A 66 1.16 7.27 9.20
C SER A 66 1.89 7.79 10.45
N LEU A 67 3.13 8.24 10.30
CA LEU A 67 3.85 8.95 11.37
C LEU A 67 3.33 10.38 11.57
N ARG A 68 2.29 10.79 10.84
CA ARG A 68 1.65 12.11 11.02
C ARG A 68 0.32 11.96 11.75
N PRO A 69 0.14 12.60 12.92
CA PRO A 69 -1.18 12.76 13.49
C PRO A 69 -2.06 13.57 12.53
N SER A 70 -3.26 13.05 12.29
CA SER A 70 -4.47 13.75 11.88
C SER A 70 -4.33 15.25 11.56
N ALA A 71 -4.00 15.59 10.32
CA ALA A 71 -4.29 16.92 9.75
C ALA A 71 -5.32 16.84 8.62
N LEU A 72 -6.00 15.70 8.46
CA LEU A 72 -7.26 15.61 7.73
C LEU A 72 -8.39 15.66 8.76
N GLU A 73 -8.48 16.79 9.46
CA GLU A 73 -9.78 17.26 9.92
C GLU A 73 -10.63 17.36 8.66
N ARG A 74 -11.55 16.39 8.55
CA ARG A 74 -12.79 16.38 7.79
C ARG A 74 -13.11 17.73 7.14
N ARG A 75 -12.45 18.05 6.03
CA ARG A 75 -13.00 19.03 5.10
C ARG A 75 -14.20 18.31 4.50
N GLY A 76 -15.36 18.63 5.05
CA GLY A 76 -16.63 18.12 4.59
C GLY A 76 -16.67 18.25 3.08
N LEU A 77 -16.92 17.12 2.42
CA LEU A 77 -17.39 17.12 1.05
C LEU A 77 -18.60 18.08 1.01
N PRO A 78 -18.55 19.23 0.31
CA PRO A 78 -19.79 19.90 -0.02
C PRO A 78 -20.58 18.89 -0.87
N GLY A 79 -21.77 18.53 -0.39
CA GLY A 79 -22.66 17.62 -1.09
C GLY A 79 -22.93 18.09 -2.53
N PRO A 80 -23.43 17.19 -3.40
CA PRO A 80 -23.74 17.55 -4.77
C PRO A 80 -24.68 18.77 -4.82
N PRO A 81 -24.56 19.65 -5.82
CA PRO A 81 -25.47 20.78 -5.96
C PRO A 81 -26.92 20.27 -6.05
N PRO A 82 -27.90 21.00 -5.49
CA PRO A 82 -29.29 20.59 -5.59
C PRO A 82 -29.70 20.50 -7.07
N ASP A 83 -30.18 19.31 -7.41
CA ASP A 83 -30.85 18.96 -8.65
C ASP A 83 -32.01 19.93 -8.94
N GLY A 84 -32.23 20.20 -10.23
CA GLY A 84 -32.95 21.36 -10.71
C GLY A 84 -34.37 21.55 -10.18
N THR A 85 -34.77 22.82 -10.10
CA THR A 85 -36.18 23.19 -10.27
C THR A 85 -36.31 23.93 -11.60
N HIS A 86 -36.82 23.21 -12.57
CA HIS A 86 -37.40 23.71 -13.80
C HIS A 86 -38.72 24.43 -13.50
N ALA A 87 -38.93 25.58 -14.15
CA ALA A 87 -40.21 26.24 -14.44
C ALA A 87 -41.10 26.67 -13.26
N ASN A 88 -41.43 27.96 -13.17
CA ASN A 88 -42.62 28.53 -13.85
C ASN A 88 -42.77 30.02 -13.50
N ARG A 89 -43.16 30.80 -14.53
CA ARG A 89 -43.80 32.13 -14.49
C ARG A 89 -42.92 33.37 -14.59
#